data_AF-A0A3D2R1P6-F1
#
_entry.id   AF-A0A3D2R1P6-F1
#
_cell.length_a   1.000
_cell.length_b   1.000
_cell.length_c   1.000
_cell.angle_alpha   90.00
_cell.angle_beta   90.00
_cell.angle_gamma   90.00
#
_symmetry.space_group_name_H-M   'P 1'
#
loop_
_entity.id
_entity.type
_entity.pdbx_description
1 polymer ?
#
loop_
_entity_poly.entity_id
_entity_poly.type
_entity_poly.pdbx_seq_one_letter_code
_entity_poly.pdbx_strand_id
1 'polypeptide(L)'
;EILKLAMNVASHKLDGIVCSANDIRDIKAFLPKNFVYVTPGIRLNSEEQDDQKRIMTPEAAIQEGSNVLVVGRPITRSKTPDDVIEEILKRIS
;
A
#
# COMPACT_ATOMS: atom_id res chain seq x y z
N GLU A 1 -5.21 -16.80 5.07
CA GLU A 1 -6.56 -16.32 4.68
C GLU A 1 -6.51 -15.42 3.44
N ILE A 2 -5.69 -14.36 3.44
CA ILE A 2 -5.58 -13.40 2.32
C ILE A 2 -5.27 -14.05 0.95
N LEU A 3 -4.37 -15.04 0.89
CA LEU A 3 -4.04 -15.74 -0.36
C LEU A 3 -5.28 -16.38 -1.01
N LYS A 4 -6.15 -17.01 -0.22
CA LYS A 4 -7.36 -17.66 -0.73
C LYS A 4 -8.31 -16.64 -1.37
N LEU A 5 -8.47 -15.48 -0.74
CA LEU A 5 -9.30 -14.40 -1.28
C LEU A 5 -8.69 -13.82 -2.55
N ALA A 6 -7.38 -13.56 -2.55
CA ALA A 6 -6.67 -13.04 -3.71
C ALA A 6 -6.73 -13.99 -4.92
N MET A 7 -6.56 -15.30 -4.70
CA MET A 7 -6.71 -16.29 -5.77
C MET A 7 -8.13 -16.35 -6.32
N ASN A 8 -9.15 -16.21 -5.47
CA ASN A 8 -10.55 -16.17 -5.92
C ASN A 8 -10.79 -14.95 -6.85
N VAL A 9 -10.31 -13.78 -6.45
CA VAL A 9 -10.36 -12.56 -7.27
C VAL A 9 -9.66 -12.77 -8.62
N ALA A 10 -8.45 -13.33 -8.61
CA ALA A 10 -7.71 -13.64 -9.83
C ALA A 10 -8.44 -14.65 -10.74
N SER A 11 -9.08 -15.68 -10.17
CA SER A 11 -9.84 -16.67 -10.97
C SER A 11 -11.07 -16.06 -11.66
N HIS A 12 -11.60 -14.96 -11.13
CA HIS A 12 -12.71 -14.20 -11.73
C HIS A 12 -12.23 -13.09 -12.66
N LYS A 13 -10.93 -13.05 -13.00
CA LYS A 13 -10.31 -12.08 -13.93
C LYS A 13 -10.46 -10.61 -13.51
N LEU A 14 -10.57 -10.37 -12.21
CA LEU A 14 -10.46 -9.04 -11.64
C LEU A 14 -8.99 -8.61 -11.62
N ASP A 15 -8.74 -7.30 -11.73
CA ASP A 15 -7.39 -6.77 -11.96
C ASP A 15 -6.49 -6.77 -10.71
N GLY A 16 -7.06 -6.81 -9.52
CA GLY A 16 -6.27 -6.62 -8.29
C GLY A 16 -7.08 -6.65 -7.00
N ILE A 17 -6.40 -6.34 -5.90
CA ILE A 17 -6.97 -6.32 -4.55
C ILE A 17 -6.50 -5.11 -3.74
N VAL A 18 -7.24 -4.83 -2.67
CA VAL A 18 -6.78 -3.97 -1.57
C VAL A 18 -6.22 -4.85 -0.46
N CYS A 19 -4.96 -4.63 -0.07
CA CYS A 19 -4.32 -5.38 1.02
C CYS A 19 -3.20 -4.57 1.69
N SER A 20 -2.69 -5.03 2.84
CA SER A 20 -1.51 -4.41 3.45
C SER A 20 -0.25 -4.80 2.68
N ALA A 21 0.76 -3.93 2.66
CA ALA A 21 2.02 -4.21 1.96
C ALA A 21 2.70 -5.50 2.43
N ASN A 22 2.63 -5.81 3.74
CA ASN A 22 3.16 -7.05 4.30
C ASN A 22 2.54 -8.30 3.66
N ASP A 23 1.25 -8.26 3.30
CA ASP A 23 0.59 -9.42 2.70
C ASP A 23 1.09 -9.69 1.28
N ILE A 24 1.54 -8.65 0.55
CA ILE A 24 1.94 -8.75 -0.86
C ILE A 24 3.11 -9.72 -1.03
N ARG A 25 4.12 -9.62 -0.16
CA ARG A 25 5.33 -10.45 -0.21
C ARG A 25 5.01 -11.94 -0.27
N ASP A 26 4.04 -12.36 0.54
CA ASP A 26 3.69 -13.76 0.72
C ASP A 26 2.77 -14.29 -0.37
N ILE A 27 2.00 -13.42 -1.05
CA ILE A 27 0.97 -13.84 -2.00
C ILE A 27 1.32 -13.57 -3.46
N LYS A 28 2.23 -12.63 -3.76
CA LYS A 28 2.47 -12.18 -5.14
C LYS A 28 2.93 -13.28 -6.09
N ALA A 29 3.68 -14.26 -5.58
CA ALA A 29 4.18 -15.38 -6.37
C ALA A 29 3.06 -16.30 -6.89
N PHE A 30 1.86 -16.24 -6.30
CA PHE A 30 0.71 -17.08 -6.65
C PHE A 30 -0.32 -16.36 -7.53
N LEU A 31 -0.09 -15.09 -7.84
CA LEU A 31 -1.04 -14.22 -8.53
C LEU A 31 -0.51 -13.85 -9.92
N PRO A 32 -1.38 -13.40 -10.85
CA PRO A 32 -0.95 -12.97 -12.17
C PRO A 32 0.15 -11.89 -12.11
N LYS A 33 1.07 -11.90 -13.07
CA LYS A 33 2.21 -10.96 -13.10
C LYS A 33 1.81 -9.48 -13.08
N ASN A 34 0.64 -9.16 -13.65
CA ASN A 34 0.11 -7.79 -13.75
C ASN A 34 -1.00 -7.52 -12.72
N PHE A 35 -1.09 -8.32 -11.65
CA PHE A 35 -2.10 -8.14 -10.62
C PHE A 35 -1.81 -6.87 -9.80
N VAL A 36 -2.82 -6.04 -9.61
CA VAL A 36 -2.69 -4.73 -8.98
C VAL A 36 -2.87 -4.84 -7.46
N TYR A 37 -1.92 -4.31 -6.70
CA TYR A 37 -2.00 -4.19 -5.25
C TYR A 37 -2.21 -2.73 -4.86
N VAL A 38 -3.38 -2.45 -4.26
CA VAL A 38 -3.73 -1.15 -3.69
C VAL A 38 -3.51 -1.20 -2.18
N THR A 39 -2.64 -0.35 -1.66
CA THR A 39 -2.15 -0.44 -0.28
C THR A 39 -2.52 0.80 0.53
N PRO A 40 -3.51 0.69 1.44
CA PRO A 40 -3.82 1.74 2.40
C PRO A 40 -2.89 1.71 3.61
N GLY A 41 -2.98 2.77 4.42
CA GLY A 41 -2.27 2.85 5.70
C GLY A 41 -0.83 3.36 5.61
N ILE A 42 -0.54 4.12 4.55
CA ILE A 42 0.78 4.70 4.33
C ILE A 42 1.01 5.92 5.25
N ARG A 43 2.18 5.99 5.90
CA ARG A 43 2.62 7.07 6.79
C ARG A 43 4.06 7.47 6.48
N LEU A 44 4.40 8.76 6.63
CA LEU A 44 5.79 9.21 6.43
C LEU A 44 6.74 8.65 7.51
N ASN A 45 6.25 8.52 8.73
CA ASN A 45 7.00 7.97 9.85
C ASN A 45 6.28 6.74 10.41
N SER A 46 7.03 5.68 10.68
CA SER A 46 6.53 4.44 11.29
C SER A 46 6.07 4.62 12.75
N GLU A 47 6.37 5.77 13.36
CA GLU A 47 6.00 6.10 14.74
C GLU A 47 4.70 6.92 14.84
N GLU A 48 4.10 7.33 13.72
CA GLU A 48 2.77 7.99 13.72
C GLU A 48 1.66 6.97 14.05
N GLN A 49 1.53 6.69 15.35
CA GLN A 49 0.51 5.82 15.93
C GLN A 49 -0.81 6.56 16.09
N ASP A 50 -1.60 6.59 15.03
CA ASP A 50 -3.05 6.80 15.14
C ASP A 50 -3.74 5.41 15.14
N ASP A 51 -5.07 5.34 15.08
CA ASP A 51 -5.92 4.11 15.14
C ASP A 51 -5.59 2.92 14.17
N GLN A 52 -4.54 2.99 13.34
CA GLN A 52 -4.16 1.93 12.41
C GLN A 52 -3.06 1.01 12.96
N LYS A 53 -3.37 -0.29 13.05
CA LYS A 53 -2.46 -1.34 13.55
C LYS A 53 -1.35 -1.77 12.58
N ARG A 54 -1.44 -1.41 11.30
CA ARG A 54 -0.49 -1.83 10.25
C ARG A 54 -0.15 -0.62 9.37
N ILE A 55 0.85 0.14 9.80
CA ILE A 55 1.38 1.30 9.07
C ILE A 55 2.68 0.92 8.37
N MET A 56 2.91 1.50 7.20
CA MET A 56 4.13 1.32 6.43
C MET A 56 4.54 2.63 5.74
N THR A 57 5.83 2.83 5.54
CA THR A 57 6.33 3.99 4.79
C THR A 57 6.11 3.82 3.29
N PRO A 58 6.01 4.93 2.52
CA PRO A 58 5.82 4.86 1.06
C PRO A 58 6.85 3.97 0.36
N GLU A 59 8.13 4.15 0.70
CA GLU A 59 9.25 3.42 0.11
C GLU A 59 9.21 1.92 0.44
N ALA A 60 8.87 1.55 1.68
CA ALA A 60 8.76 0.16 2.09
C ALA A 60 7.57 -0.52 1.38
N ALA A 61 6.44 0.17 1.23
CA ALA A 61 5.28 -0.39 0.54
C ALA A 61 5.58 -0.71 -0.93
N ILE A 62 6.34 0.15 -1.62
CA ILE A 62 6.79 -0.09 -3.00
C ILE A 62 7.77 -1.25 -3.06
N GLN A 63 8.73 -1.32 -2.13
CA GLN A 63 9.68 -2.43 -2.06
C GLN A 63 8.99 -3.79 -1.91
N GLU A 64 7.89 -3.85 -1.16
CA GLU A 64 7.11 -5.09 -1.00
C GLU A 64 6.29 -5.45 -2.25
N GLY A 65 5.99 -4.46 -3.11
CA GLY A 65 5.37 -4.64 -4.42
C GLY A 65 4.05 -3.91 -4.62
N SER A 66 3.75 -2.89 -3.81
CA SER A 66 2.53 -2.09 -3.96
C SER A 66 2.54 -1.32 -5.28
N ASN A 67 1.42 -1.33 -6.01
CA ASN A 67 1.26 -0.55 -7.25
C ASN A 67 0.62 0.81 -6.97
N VAL A 68 -0.29 0.88 -6.01
CA VAL A 68 -1.02 2.09 -5.67
C VAL A 68 -0.96 2.30 -4.16
N LEU A 69 -0.50 3.49 -3.75
CA LEU A 69 -0.44 3.89 -2.35
C LEU A 69 -1.65 4.75 -2.01
N VAL A 70 -2.43 4.36 -1.01
CA VAL A 70 -3.56 5.15 -0.51
C VAL A 70 -3.12 5.91 0.73
N VAL A 71 -2.85 7.21 0.55
CA VAL A 71 -2.39 8.13 1.60
C VAL A 71 -3.53 9.08 1.98
N GLY A 72 -3.92 9.07 3.26
CA GLY A 72 -5.01 9.90 3.77
C GLY A 72 -4.51 10.97 4.73
N ARG A 73 -4.66 10.71 6.04
CA ARG A 73 -4.35 11.66 7.13
C ARG A 73 -3.02 12.40 7.02
N PRO A 74 -1.88 11.79 6.62
CA PRO A 74 -0.63 12.53 6.47
C PRO A 74 -0.77 13.74 5.55
N ILE A 75 -1.55 13.62 4.47
CA ILE A 75 -1.80 14.72 3.53
C ILE A 75 -2.96 15.58 4.06
N THR A 76 -4.12 14.97 4.33
CA THR A 76 -5.35 15.74 4.58
C THR A 76 -5.38 16.49 5.91
N ARG A 77 -4.53 16.13 6.87
CA ARG A 77 -4.40 16.82 8.17
C ARG A 77 -3.14 17.67 8.28
N SER A 78 -2.28 17.67 7.24
CA SER A 78 -1.10 18.53 7.23
C SER A 78 -1.49 20.00 7.10
N LYS A 79 -0.72 20.88 7.72
CA LYS A 79 -0.80 22.33 7.47
C LYS A 79 -0.24 22.71 6.11
N THR A 80 0.62 21.87 5.55
CA THR A 80 1.25 22.02 4.23
C THR A 80 1.11 20.71 3.43
N PRO A 81 -0.07 20.44 2.82
CA PRO A 81 -0.30 19.20 2.08
C PRO A 81 0.64 19.01 0.88
N ASP A 82 0.98 20.09 0.18
CA ASP A 82 1.88 20.05 -0.98
C ASP A 82 3.29 19.59 -0.58
N ASP A 83 3.83 20.11 0.53
CA ASP A 83 5.14 19.69 1.06
C ASP A 83 5.16 18.18 1.37
N VAL A 84 4.08 17.66 1.95
CA VAL A 84 3.93 16.23 2.27
C VAL A 84 3.90 15.40 0.99
N ILE A 85 3.16 15.85 -0.04
CA ILE A 85 3.12 15.16 -1.33
C ILE A 85 4.52 15.15 -1.97
N GLU A 86 5.21 16.30 -1.98
CA GLU A 86 6.58 16.38 -2.49
C GLU A 86 7.53 15.44 -1.75
N GLU A 87 7.42 15.36 -0.43
CA GLU A 87 8.25 14.47 0.38
C GLU A 87 7.98 13.00 0.03
N ILE A 88 6.71 12.60 -0.09
CA ILE A 88 6.34 11.25 -0.51
C ILE A 88 6.93 10.95 -1.89
N LEU A 89 6.76 11.86 -2.86
CA LEU A 89 7.29 11.69 -4.23
C LEU A 89 8.82 11.56 -4.24
N LYS A 90 9.54 12.36 -3.44
CA LYS A 90 11.00 12.28 -3.29
C LYS A 90 11.48 10.94 -2.73
N ARG A 91 10.67 10.28 -1.88
CA ARG A 91 11.01 8.97 -1.29
C ARG A 91 10.78 7.78 -2.22
N ILE A 92 9.93 7.95 -3.24
CA ILE A 92 9.47 6.84 -4.11
C ILE A 92 9.90 6.95 -5.58
N SER A 93 10.47 8.10 -5.96
CA SER A 93 11.04 8.32 -7.30
C SER A 93 12.50 7.87 -7.33
#